data_AF-A0A7V9PT28-F1
#
_entry.id   AF-A0A7V9PT28-F1
#
_cell.length_a   1.000
_cell.length_b   1.000
_cell.length_c   1.000
_cell.angle_alpha   90.00
_cell.angle_beta   90.00
_cell.angle_gamma   90.00
#
_symmetry.space_group_name_H-M   'P 1'
#
loop_
_entity.id
_entity.type
_entity.pdbx_description
1 polymer ?
#
loop_
_entity_poly.entity_id
_entity_poly.type
_entity_poly.pdbx_seq_one_letter_code
_entity_poly.pdbx_strand_id
1 'polypeptide(L)'
;GERLAAAHADAHARDGGPVFQVGMDTPQLTPAVLHEALAAARRHDAVLGHAADGGWWGLAVARPALARVLVDVPMSTDETGALTQQALTAAGARVHLLPERADVDTWADAQAVAQLAPGTAFAAAVASAARAGVRRVGP
;
A
#
# COMPACT_ATOMS: atom_id res chain seq x y z
N GLY A 1 -2.04 1.23 -13.75
CA GLY A 1 -1.71 -0.06 -14.38
C GLY A 1 -0.31 -0.10 -14.94
N GLU A 2 -0.11 0.40 -16.16
CA GLU A 2 1.14 0.29 -16.94
C GLU A 2 2.42 0.54 -16.13
N ARG A 3 2.51 1.69 -15.45
CA ARG A 3 3.71 2.05 -14.65
C ARG A 3 4.00 1.08 -13.50
N LEU A 4 2.96 0.56 -12.85
CA LEU A 4 3.10 -0.38 -11.73
C LEU A 4 3.57 -1.75 -12.24
N ALA A 5 2.95 -2.24 -13.32
CA ALA A 5 3.37 -3.48 -13.96
C ALA A 5 4.82 -3.42 -14.45
N ALA A 6 5.22 -2.28 -15.05
CA ALA A 6 6.61 -2.04 -15.46
C ALA A 6 7.56 -2.00 -14.26
N ALA A 7 7.20 -1.35 -13.16
CA ALA A 7 8.03 -1.31 -11.95
C ALA A 7 8.29 -2.71 -11.37
N HIS A 8 7.28 -3.58 -11.34
CA HIS A 8 7.45 -4.98 -10.94
C HIS A 8 8.39 -5.74 -11.89
N ALA A 9 8.26 -5.54 -13.21
CA ALA A 9 9.14 -6.18 -14.19
C ALA A 9 10.60 -5.70 -14.05
N ASP A 10 10.81 -4.40 -13.92
CA ASP A 10 12.14 -3.78 -13.81
C ASP A 10 12.85 -4.20 -12.52
N ALA A 11 12.16 -4.18 -11.38
CA ALA A 11 12.75 -4.61 -10.10
C ALA A 11 13.08 -6.11 -10.12
N HIS A 12 12.19 -6.94 -10.67
CA HIS A 12 12.46 -8.36 -10.84
C HIS A 12 13.65 -8.63 -11.77
N ALA A 13 13.78 -7.88 -12.86
CA ALA A 13 14.90 -8.05 -13.80
C ALA A 13 16.26 -7.67 -13.19
N ARG A 14 16.28 -6.75 -12.21
CA ARG A 14 17.52 -6.31 -11.53
C ARG A 14 17.98 -7.31 -10.48
N ASP A 15 17.08 -7.70 -9.58
CA ASP A 15 17.45 -8.42 -8.35
C ASP A 15 16.92 -9.86 -8.29
N GLY A 16 16.01 -10.22 -9.20
CA GLY A 16 15.27 -11.48 -9.15
C GLY A 16 14.25 -11.55 -8.01
N GLY A 17 13.53 -12.66 -7.92
CA GLY A 17 12.59 -12.93 -6.83
C GLY A 17 11.32 -12.07 -6.81
N PRO A 18 10.46 -12.23 -5.78
CA PRO A 18 9.23 -11.45 -5.65
C PRO A 18 9.51 -9.98 -5.34
N VAL A 19 8.73 -9.09 -5.95
CA VAL A 19 8.76 -7.65 -5.70
C VAL A 19 7.55 -7.29 -4.84
N PHE A 20 7.77 -6.64 -3.70
CA PHE A 20 6.70 -6.07 -2.86
C PHE A 20 6.68 -4.55 -3.02
N GLN A 21 5.64 -4.06 -3.69
CA GLN A 21 5.40 -2.64 -3.88
C GLN A 21 4.54 -2.11 -2.73
N VAL A 22 4.94 -0.96 -2.17
CA VAL A 22 4.30 -0.30 -1.04
C VAL A 22 3.82 1.09 -1.47
N GLY A 23 2.57 1.43 -1.13
CA GLY A 23 1.99 2.76 -1.29
C GLY A 23 2.67 3.79 -0.40
N MET A 24 2.80 5.03 -0.88
CA MET A 24 3.56 6.05 -0.17
C MET A 24 2.79 6.71 0.99
N ASP A 25 1.47 6.59 1.00
CA ASP A 25 0.58 7.35 1.89
C ASP A 25 0.12 6.55 3.12
N THR A 26 0.83 5.47 3.45
CA THR A 26 0.51 4.55 4.55
C THR A 26 1.59 4.58 5.67
N PRO A 27 1.81 5.71 6.37
CA PRO A 27 2.94 5.89 7.29
C PRO A 27 2.89 5.04 8.57
N GLN A 28 1.76 4.39 8.86
CA GLN A 28 1.56 3.47 9.99
C GLN A 28 2.05 2.04 9.73
N LEU A 29 2.66 1.76 8.57
CA LEU A 29 3.30 0.48 8.32
C LEU A 29 4.42 0.22 9.34
N THR A 30 4.43 -0.99 9.88
CA THR A 30 5.43 -1.43 10.85
C THR A 30 6.36 -2.48 10.23
N PRO A 31 7.58 -2.66 10.76
CA PRO A 31 8.46 -3.74 10.33
C PRO A 31 7.79 -5.13 10.41
N ALA A 32 6.92 -5.36 11.39
CA ALA A 32 6.20 -6.61 11.55
C ALA A 32 5.27 -6.90 10.35
N VAL A 33 4.55 -5.89 9.87
CA VAL A 33 3.67 -6.00 8.69
C VAL A 33 4.49 -6.31 7.44
N LEU A 34 5.65 -5.68 7.27
CA LEU A 34 6.53 -5.97 6.13
C LEU A 34 7.12 -7.39 6.21
N HIS A 35 7.52 -7.86 7.40
CA HIS A 35 7.97 -9.24 7.59
C HIS A 35 6.88 -10.27 7.26
N GLU A 36 5.63 -10.01 7.67
CA GLU A 36 4.47 -10.84 7.32
C GLU A 36 4.27 -10.88 5.80
N ALA A 37 4.25 -9.72 5.15
CA ALA A 37 4.09 -9.61 3.70
C ALA A 37 5.17 -10.40 2.94
N LEU A 38 6.44 -10.27 3.34
CA LEU A 38 7.56 -10.99 2.74
C LEU A 38 7.48 -12.51 2.99
N ALA A 39 7.06 -12.93 4.18
CA ALA A 39 6.86 -14.34 4.48
C ALA A 39 5.71 -14.93 3.66
N ALA A 40 4.62 -14.19 3.50
CA ALA A 40 3.47 -14.58 2.68
C ALA A 40 3.83 -14.67 1.19
N ALA A 41 4.61 -13.72 0.67
CA ALA A 41 5.05 -13.67 -0.73
C ALA A 41 5.94 -14.85 -1.13
N ARG A 42 6.55 -15.56 -0.17
CA ARG A 42 7.29 -16.80 -0.41
C ARG A 42 6.40 -18.04 -0.53
N ARG A 43 5.13 -17.96 -0.11
CA ARG A 43 4.21 -19.10 0.00
C ARG A 43 3.01 -19.00 -0.95
N HIS A 44 2.72 -17.78 -1.40
CA HIS A 44 1.56 -17.44 -2.23
C HIS A 44 2.00 -16.79 -3.54
N ASP A 45 1.11 -16.79 -4.52
CA ASP A 45 1.40 -16.26 -5.85
C ASP A 45 1.22 -14.74 -5.90
N ALA A 46 0.37 -14.21 -5.02
CA ALA A 46 0.23 -12.78 -4.77
C ALA A 46 -0.07 -12.49 -3.29
N VAL A 47 0.32 -11.30 -2.84
CA VAL A 47 -0.02 -10.74 -1.53
C VAL A 47 -0.62 -9.36 -1.76
N LEU A 48 -1.75 -9.06 -1.13
CA LEU A 48 -2.46 -7.79 -1.30
C LEU A 48 -2.87 -7.22 0.06
N GLY A 49 -2.53 -5.96 0.32
CA GLY A 49 -3.03 -5.20 1.46
C GLY A 49 -3.98 -4.11 0.97
N HIS A 50 -5.26 -4.22 1.30
CA HIS A 50 -6.28 -3.23 0.91
C HIS A 50 -6.12 -1.92 1.66
N ALA A 51 -6.42 -0.82 0.97
CA ALA A 51 -6.53 0.50 1.59
C ALA A 51 -8.00 0.78 1.91
N ALA A 52 -8.26 1.53 2.99
CA ALA A 52 -9.61 1.81 3.47
C ALA A 52 -10.45 2.69 2.51
N ASP A 53 -9.81 3.39 1.57
CA ASP A 53 -10.45 4.19 0.53
C ASP A 53 -10.90 3.33 -0.67
N GLY A 54 -10.60 2.03 -0.65
CA GLY A 54 -10.90 1.09 -1.72
C GLY A 54 -9.73 0.78 -2.66
N GLY A 55 -8.57 1.42 -2.47
CA GLY A 55 -7.32 1.09 -3.12
C GLY A 55 -6.56 -0.07 -2.48
N TRP A 56 -5.23 -0.06 -2.60
CA TRP A 56 -4.34 -0.97 -1.89
C TRP A 56 -3.04 -0.27 -1.48
N TRP A 57 -2.57 -0.54 -0.27
CA TRP A 57 -1.30 -0.02 0.24
C TRP A 57 -0.13 -0.95 -0.08
N GLY A 58 -0.37 -2.22 -0.41
CA GLY A 58 0.69 -3.19 -0.64
C GLY A 58 0.33 -4.25 -1.67
N LEU A 59 1.26 -4.54 -2.59
CA LEU A 59 1.12 -5.60 -3.58
C LEU A 59 2.45 -6.35 -3.77
N ALA A 60 2.42 -7.67 -3.59
CA ALA A 60 3.48 -8.57 -4.05
C ALA A 60 2.93 -9.52 -5.11
N VAL A 61 3.74 -9.82 -6.12
CA VAL A 61 3.49 -10.95 -7.03
C VAL A 61 4.74 -11.81 -7.15
N ALA A 62 4.56 -13.13 -7.23
CA ALA A 62 5.65 -14.08 -7.31
C ALA A 62 6.41 -14.00 -8.66
N ARG A 63 5.75 -13.53 -9.71
CA ARG A 63 6.32 -13.34 -11.05
C ARG A 63 5.80 -12.03 -11.66
N PRO A 64 6.62 -11.28 -12.40
CA PRO A 64 6.22 -9.98 -12.94
C PRO A 64 5.04 -10.07 -13.92
N ALA A 65 4.86 -11.21 -14.60
CA ALA A 65 3.72 -11.44 -15.49
C ALA A 65 2.35 -11.30 -14.78
N LEU A 66 2.26 -11.65 -13.49
CA LEU A 66 1.02 -11.48 -12.72
C LEU A 66 0.68 -10.00 -12.47
N ALA A 67 1.68 -9.10 -12.41
CA ALA A 67 1.42 -7.67 -12.28
C ALA A 67 0.78 -7.06 -13.52
N ARG A 68 0.79 -7.75 -14.68
CA ARG A 68 0.18 -7.24 -15.91
C ARG A 68 -1.33 -7.09 -15.81
N VAL A 69 -1.99 -7.83 -14.91
CA VAL A 69 -3.43 -7.67 -14.63
C VAL A 69 -3.79 -6.23 -14.22
N LEU A 70 -2.85 -5.49 -13.62
CA LEU A 70 -3.05 -4.10 -13.21
C LEU A 70 -3.31 -3.15 -14.39
N VAL A 71 -2.96 -3.54 -15.61
CA VAL A 71 -3.17 -2.70 -16.79
C VAL A 71 -4.66 -2.56 -17.11
N ASP A 72 -5.44 -3.60 -16.83
CA ASP A 72 -6.87 -3.65 -17.12
C ASP A 72 -7.72 -3.28 -15.89
N VAL A 73 -7.11 -3.10 -14.72
CA VAL A 73 -7.81 -2.65 -13.51
C VAL A 73 -7.94 -1.13 -13.53
N PRO A 74 -9.16 -0.57 -13.38
CA PRO A 74 -9.34 0.86 -13.14
C PRO A 74 -8.55 1.29 -11.91
N MET A 75 -7.72 2.32 -12.07
CA MET A 75 -6.89 2.85 -10.98
C MET A 75 -7.54 4.08 -10.38
N SER A 76 -7.22 4.38 -9.12
CA SER A 76 -7.67 5.59 -8.41
C SER A 76 -9.20 5.67 -8.26
N THR A 77 -9.80 4.52 -7.97
CA THR A 77 -11.22 4.37 -7.62
C THR A 77 -11.34 3.56 -6.33
N ASP A 78 -12.48 3.67 -5.67
CA ASP A 78 -12.85 2.87 -4.49
C ASP A 78 -13.04 1.37 -4.78
N GLU A 79 -13.05 0.98 -6.05
CA GLU A 79 -13.10 -0.42 -6.48
C GLU A 79 -11.71 -0.99 -6.84
N THR A 80 -10.65 -0.16 -6.86
CA THR A 80 -9.33 -0.54 -7.39
C THR A 80 -8.76 -1.78 -6.69
N GLY A 81 -8.83 -1.85 -5.36
CA GLY A 81 -8.37 -2.97 -4.54
C GLY A 81 -9.16 -4.24 -4.82
N ALA A 82 -10.49 -4.16 -4.80
CA ALA A 82 -11.37 -5.30 -5.05
C ALA A 82 -11.18 -5.88 -6.47
N LEU A 83 -11.11 -5.00 -7.48
CA LEU A 83 -10.88 -5.40 -8.87
C LEU A 83 -9.46 -5.96 -9.07
N THR A 84 -8.45 -5.44 -8.36
CA THR A 84 -7.09 -6.02 -8.36
C THR A 84 -7.11 -7.44 -7.82
N GLN A 85 -7.77 -7.68 -6.68
CA GLN A 85 -7.89 -9.02 -6.10
C GLN A 85 -8.59 -9.99 -7.05
N GLN A 86 -9.70 -9.56 -7.67
CA GLN A 86 -10.44 -10.36 -8.64
C GLN A 86 -9.59 -10.69 -9.86
N ALA A 87 -8.88 -9.72 -10.42
CA ALA A 87 -8.03 -9.91 -11.60
C ALA A 87 -6.86 -10.88 -11.32
N LEU A 88 -6.22 -10.78 -10.15
CA LEU A 88 -5.17 -11.73 -9.72
C LEU A 88 -5.74 -13.15 -9.57
N THR A 89 -6.92 -13.28 -8.96
CA THR A 89 -7.58 -14.57 -8.76
C THR A 89 -7.99 -15.19 -10.10
N ALA A 90 -8.55 -14.39 -11.02
CA ALA A 90 -8.91 -14.82 -12.37
C ALA A 90 -7.70 -15.25 -13.20
N ALA A 91 -6.52 -14.68 -12.93
CA ALA A 91 -5.25 -15.13 -13.49
C ALA A 91 -4.68 -16.39 -12.81
N GLY A 92 -5.43 -17.01 -11.88
CA GLY A 92 -5.07 -18.26 -11.20
C GLY A 92 -4.12 -18.10 -10.01
N ALA A 93 -3.88 -16.87 -9.53
CA ALA A 93 -3.02 -16.64 -8.39
C ALA A 93 -3.71 -17.04 -7.07
N ARG A 94 -2.99 -17.72 -6.16
CA ARG A 94 -3.40 -17.81 -4.76
C ARG A 94 -3.04 -16.50 -4.08
N VAL A 95 -4.05 -15.70 -3.76
CA VAL A 95 -3.89 -14.38 -3.14
C VAL A 95 -3.93 -14.52 -1.61
N HIS A 96 -2.92 -13.98 -0.93
CA HIS A 96 -2.94 -13.77 0.52
C HIS A 96 -3.29 -12.32 0.84
N LEU A 97 -4.27 -12.10 1.71
CA LEU A 97 -4.67 -10.76 2.12
C LEU A 97 -3.97 -10.35 3.41
N LEU A 98 -3.36 -9.17 3.39
CA LEU A 98 -2.83 -8.50 4.57
C LEU A 98 -3.93 -7.67 5.25
N PRO A 99 -3.75 -7.32 6.53
CA PRO A 99 -4.67 -6.40 7.20
C PRO A 99 -4.79 -5.05 6.46
N GLU A 100 -6.02 -4.54 6.41
CA GLU A 100 -6.33 -3.24 5.81
C GLU A 100 -5.61 -2.08 6.53
N ARG A 101 -5.27 -1.03 5.79
CA ARG A 101 -4.68 0.20 6.33
C ARG A 101 -5.35 1.44 5.72
N ALA A 102 -5.37 2.53 6.47
CA ALA A 102 -5.84 3.83 5.98
C ALA A 102 -4.75 4.55 5.19
N ASP A 103 -5.09 5.17 4.06
CA ASP A 103 -4.22 6.14 3.43
C ASP A 103 -4.42 7.53 4.04
N VAL A 104 -3.41 8.38 3.92
CA VAL A 104 -3.40 9.74 4.47
C VAL A 104 -3.51 10.75 3.35
N ASP A 105 -4.75 11.15 3.02
CA ASP A 105 -5.02 12.18 2.01
C ASP A 105 -5.39 13.53 2.63
N THR A 106 -6.05 13.49 3.78
CA THR A 106 -6.56 14.69 4.47
C THR A 106 -5.87 14.92 5.80
N TRP A 107 -6.04 16.13 6.33
CA TRP A 107 -5.58 16.45 7.69
C TRP A 107 -6.25 15.57 8.76
N ALA A 108 -7.53 15.20 8.56
CA ALA A 108 -8.23 14.32 9.48
C ALA A 108 -7.60 12.92 9.49
N ASP A 109 -7.23 12.39 8.31
CA ASP A 109 -6.54 11.10 8.20
C ASP A 109 -5.17 11.18 8.88
N ALA A 110 -4.43 12.27 8.66
CA ALA A 110 -3.13 12.47 9.29
C ALA A 110 -3.22 12.46 10.82
N GLN A 111 -4.25 13.10 11.39
CA GLN A 111 -4.51 13.10 12.83
C GLN A 111 -4.87 11.70 13.34
N ALA A 112 -5.76 10.98 12.64
CA ALA A 112 -6.17 9.64 13.02
C ALA A 112 -4.99 8.66 12.96
N VAL A 113 -4.22 8.67 11.88
CA VAL A 113 -3.05 7.80 11.68
C VAL A 113 -1.92 8.13 12.65
N ALA A 114 -1.70 9.41 12.99
CA ALA A 114 -0.73 9.78 14.03
C ALA A 114 -1.09 9.19 15.41
N GLN A 115 -2.38 9.04 15.75
CA GLN A 115 -2.82 8.39 16.99
C GLN A 115 -2.59 6.88 16.97
N LEU A 116 -2.69 6.24 15.80
CA LEU A 116 -2.41 4.81 15.64
C LEU A 116 -0.92 4.48 15.73
N ALA A 117 -0.05 5.44 15.39
CA ALA A 117 1.40 5.27 15.35
C ALA A 117 2.17 6.38 16.11
N PRO A 118 1.92 6.58 17.42
CA PRO A 118 2.35 7.78 18.16
C PRO A 118 3.88 7.89 18.34
N GLY A 119 4.61 6.78 18.23
CA GLY A 119 6.07 6.74 18.33
C GLY A 119 6.83 7.02 17.03
N THR A 120 6.13 7.37 15.94
CA THR A 120 6.74 7.54 14.62
C THR A 120 7.17 8.98 14.33
N ALA A 121 8.11 9.15 13.41
CA ALA A 121 8.46 10.47 12.87
C ALA A 121 7.25 11.16 12.22
N PHE A 122 6.34 10.39 11.63
CA PHE A 122 5.08 10.90 11.07
C PHE A 122 4.20 11.54 12.16
N ALA A 123 3.94 10.83 13.26
CA ALA A 123 3.16 11.37 14.37
C ALA A 123 3.80 12.63 14.99
N ALA A 124 5.12 12.66 15.10
CA ALA A 124 5.86 13.85 15.55
C ALA A 124 5.68 15.05 14.58
N ALA A 125 5.72 14.80 13.27
CA ALA A 125 5.50 15.81 12.25
C ALA A 125 4.06 16.38 12.28
N VAL A 126 3.05 15.50 12.38
CA VAL A 126 1.64 15.92 12.52
C VAL A 126 1.44 16.76 13.77
N ALA A 127 2.00 16.35 14.92
CA ALA A 127 1.92 17.14 16.15
C ALA A 127 2.58 18.52 16.01
N SER A 128 3.67 18.62 15.25
CA SER A 128 4.34 19.90 14.95
C SER A 128 3.47 20.81 14.08
N ALA A 129 2.91 20.25 13.00
CA ALA A 129 2.03 20.97 12.09
C ALA A 129 0.76 21.47 12.80
N ALA A 130 0.16 20.66 13.68
CA ALA A 130 -1.00 21.05 14.48
C ALA A 130 -0.71 22.29 15.36
N ARG A 131 0.45 22.30 16.03
CA ARG A 131 0.88 23.45 16.86
C ARG A 131 1.16 24.71 16.03
N ALA A 132 1.66 24.55 14.81
CA ALA A 132 1.94 25.67 13.91
C ALA A 132 0.64 26.28 13.32
N GLY A 133 -0.34 25.44 12.99
CA GLY A 133 -1.67 25.87 12.55
C GLY A 133 -2.43 26.66 13.62
N VAL A 134 -2.33 26.24 14.88
CA VAL A 134 -2.88 26.99 16.04
C VAL A 134 -2.21 28.36 16.21
N ARG A 135 -0.95 28.53 15.78
CA ARG A 135 -0.23 29.82 15.85
C ARG A 135 -0.56 30.79 14.71
N ARG A 136 -1.27 30.38 13.64
CA ARG A 136 -1.59 31.22 12.47
C ARG A 136 -3.01 31.79 12.44
N VAL A 137 -3.72 31.80 13.56
CA VAL A 137 -4.98 32.54 13.72
C VAL A 137 -4.77 33.64 14.76
N GLY A 138 -4.11 34.71 14.33
CA GLY A 138 -4.09 36.02 14.99
C GLY A 138 -4.43 37.07 13.95
N PRO A 139 -5.19 38.13 14.30
CA PRO A 139 -5.77 39.08 13.35
C PRO A 139 -4.72 39.82 12.52
#